data_AF-A0A147BJL9-F1
#
_entry.id   AF-A0A147BJL9-F1
#
_cell.length_a   1.000
_cell.length_b   1.000
_cell.length_c   1.000
_cell.angle_alpha   90.00
_cell.angle_beta   90.00
_cell.angle_gamma   90.00
#
_symmetry.space_group_name_H-M   'P 1'
#
loop_
_entity.id
_entity.type
_entity.pdbx_description
1 polymer ?
#
loop_
_entity_poly.entity_id
_entity_poly.type
_entity_poly.pdbx_seq_one_letter_code
_entity_poly.pdbx_strand_id
1 'polypeptide(L)'
;FFISSSCTKLTLYKTLIRPRLEYAASVWDPGQVTLITALEAIQNRSARFILSNYHNTASVTAMKATLSLPPLALRRGISRLSLFHKIYFHNSILRDKLISRPFYVSSRNDHNHKVGIPISNTTTFHSSFVPRTSREWNHLSGTIATITDSDLFKTAIILIFLFVECVFNLFFGLFFFSVFFFALPLCNASGHEKKKRNWLRVWSFC
;
A
#
# COMPACT_ATOMS: atom_id res chain seq x y z
N PHE A 1 4.02 32.43 -0.89
CA PHE A 1 3.90 30.95 -0.82
C PHE A 1 5.14 30.25 -0.24
N PHE A 2 6.37 30.58 -0.64
CA PHE A 2 7.55 29.86 -0.13
C PHE A 2 7.86 30.10 1.36
N ILE A 3 7.51 31.28 1.89
CA ILE A 3 7.80 31.74 3.27
C ILE A 3 6.76 31.22 4.30
N SER A 4 5.65 30.61 3.85
CA SER A 4 4.60 30.17 4.79
C SER A 4 5.08 29.04 5.69
N SER A 5 4.49 28.94 6.88
CA SER A 5 4.76 27.84 7.82
C SER A 5 4.44 26.47 7.20
N SER A 6 5.13 25.43 7.68
CA SER A 6 4.93 24.05 7.23
C SER A 6 3.49 23.56 7.47
N CYS A 7 2.86 23.98 8.58
CA CYS A 7 1.46 23.68 8.88
C CYS A 7 0.52 24.21 7.79
N THR A 8 0.65 25.48 7.40
CA THR A 8 -0.19 26.08 6.34
C THR A 8 -0.01 25.36 5.01
N LYS A 9 1.22 24.99 4.65
CA LYS A 9 1.52 24.23 3.42
C LYS A 9 0.89 22.82 3.48
N LEU A 10 0.92 22.17 4.64
CA LEU A 10 0.29 20.85 4.83
C LEU A 10 -1.23 20.94 4.70
N THR A 11 -1.86 21.97 5.26
CA THR A 11 -3.30 22.22 5.10
C THR A 11 -3.67 22.46 3.64
N LEU A 12 -2.87 23.26 2.92
CA LEU A 12 -3.06 23.48 1.49
C LEU A 12 -3.00 22.17 0.68
N TYR A 13 -2.00 21.32 0.96
CA TYR A 13 -1.89 20.00 0.34
C TYR A 13 -3.14 19.14 0.58
N LYS A 14 -3.60 19.06 1.83
CA LYS A 14 -4.76 18.25 2.23
C LYS A 14 -6.08 18.76 1.64
N THR A 15 -6.21 20.06 1.40
CA THR A 15 -7.47 20.69 0.93
C THR A 15 -7.57 20.81 -0.58
N LEU A 16 -6.46 21.02 -1.29
CA LEU A 16 -6.49 21.25 -2.75
C LEU A 16 -5.98 20.07 -3.56
N ILE A 17 -4.83 19.51 -3.16
CA ILE A 17 -4.15 18.48 -3.95
C ILE A 17 -4.74 17.11 -3.65
N ARG A 18 -4.89 16.78 -2.35
CA ARG A 18 -5.36 15.47 -1.91
C ARG A 18 -6.74 15.09 -2.48
N PRO A 19 -7.77 15.97 -2.47
CA PRO A 19 -9.09 15.58 -3.00
C PRO A 19 -9.05 15.26 -4.49
N ARG A 20 -8.20 15.94 -5.27
CA ARG A 20 -8.03 15.65 -6.71
C ARG A 20 -7.43 14.27 -6.95
N LEU A 21 -6.50 13.85 -6.10
CA LEU A 21 -5.89 12.51 -6.17
C LEU A 21 -6.85 11.40 -5.69
N GLU A 22 -7.76 11.72 -4.78
CA GLU A 22 -8.63 10.74 -4.12
C GLU A 22 -10.01 10.59 -4.76
N TYR A 23 -10.47 11.58 -5.54
CA TYR A 23 -11.82 11.58 -6.12
C TYR A 23 -12.13 10.30 -6.92
N ALA A 24 -11.22 9.88 -7.81
CA ALA A 24 -11.39 8.70 -8.65
C ALA A 24 -10.61 7.46 -8.15
N ALA A 25 -9.95 7.55 -7.00
CA ALA A 25 -9.04 6.52 -6.48
C ALA A 25 -9.72 5.19 -6.18
N SER A 26 -11.02 5.19 -5.88
CA SER A 26 -11.79 3.99 -5.57
C SER A 26 -12.04 3.12 -6.81
N VAL A 27 -12.20 3.74 -7.98
CA VAL A 27 -12.50 3.05 -9.26
C VAL A 27 -11.22 2.85 -10.06
N TRP A 28 -10.35 3.86 -10.10
CA TRP A 28 -9.09 3.84 -10.85
C TRP A 28 -7.89 3.73 -9.91
N ASP A 29 -7.43 2.49 -9.73
CA ASP A 29 -6.19 2.17 -9.01
C ASP A 29 -5.24 1.42 -9.96
N PRO A 30 -4.28 2.10 -10.60
CA PRO A 30 -3.44 1.48 -11.62
C PRO A 30 -2.56 0.38 -11.03
N GLY A 31 -2.45 -0.75 -11.73
CA GLY A 31 -1.52 -1.83 -11.37
C GLY A 31 -0.11 -1.64 -11.93
N GLN A 32 0.09 -0.67 -12.83
CA GLN A 32 1.37 -0.41 -13.48
C GLN A 32 2.30 0.39 -12.56
N VAL A 33 3.51 -0.13 -12.33
CA VAL A 33 4.52 0.48 -11.45
C VAL A 33 4.82 1.92 -11.84
N THR A 34 4.90 2.21 -13.15
CA THR A 34 5.16 3.56 -13.68
C THR A 34 4.08 4.58 -13.29
N LEU A 35 2.80 4.19 -13.33
CA LEU A 35 1.70 5.05 -12.92
C LEU A 35 1.65 5.20 -11.40
N ILE A 36 1.91 4.13 -10.66
CA ILE A 36 1.98 4.16 -9.19
C ILE A 36 3.10 5.11 -8.75
N THR A 37 4.28 5.04 -9.35
CA THR A 37 5.43 5.90 -9.02
C THR A 37 5.17 7.35 -9.42
N ALA A 38 4.51 7.59 -10.55
CA ALA A 38 4.09 8.94 -10.95
C ALA A 38 3.11 9.56 -9.95
N LEU A 39 2.12 8.81 -9.46
CA LEU A 39 1.19 9.28 -8.42
C LEU A 39 1.93 9.57 -7.10
N GLU A 40 2.80 8.67 -6.66
CA GLU A 40 3.57 8.85 -5.42
C GLU A 40 4.57 10.03 -5.55
N ALA A 41 5.07 10.32 -6.75
CA ALA A 41 5.95 11.46 -7.01
C ALA A 41 5.25 12.81 -6.69
N ILE A 42 3.94 12.91 -6.87
CA ILE A 42 3.16 14.10 -6.50
C ILE A 42 3.19 14.31 -4.99
N GLN A 43 2.97 13.24 -4.21
CA GLN A 43 3.06 13.31 -2.75
C GLN A 43 4.51 13.59 -2.29
N ASN A 44 5.51 12.97 -2.92
CA ASN A 44 6.92 13.19 -2.62
C ASN A 44 7.34 14.67 -2.86
N ARG A 45 6.91 15.26 -3.99
CA ARG A 45 7.15 16.68 -4.29
C ARG A 45 6.44 17.58 -3.28
N SER A 46 5.23 17.22 -2.88
CA SER A 46 4.46 17.95 -1.86
C SER A 46 5.16 17.91 -0.50
N ALA A 47 5.69 16.75 -0.08
CA ALA A 47 6.44 16.62 1.17
C ALA A 47 7.69 17.53 1.19
N ARG A 48 8.46 17.56 0.09
CA ARG A 48 9.61 18.46 -0.06
C ARG A 48 9.20 19.93 -0.01
N PHE A 49 8.10 20.29 -0.65
CA PHE A 49 7.57 21.66 -0.63
C PHE A 49 7.12 22.10 0.76
N ILE A 50 6.45 21.22 1.50
CA ILE A 50 5.94 21.51 2.85
C ILE A 50 7.10 21.78 3.82
N LEU A 51 8.15 20.97 3.77
CA LEU A 51 9.33 21.11 4.64
C LEU A 51 10.40 22.05 4.09
N SER A 52 10.21 22.58 2.88
CA SER A 52 11.23 23.34 2.13
C SER A 52 12.59 22.63 2.01
N ASN A 53 12.61 21.29 2.08
CA ASN A 53 13.84 20.51 2.04
C ASN A 53 14.01 19.83 0.67
N TYR A 54 14.89 20.43 -0.14
CA TYR A 54 15.19 19.99 -1.51
C TYR A 54 16.55 19.32 -1.63
N HIS A 55 17.23 19.03 -0.52
CA HIS A 55 18.54 18.41 -0.57
C HIS A 55 18.47 17.00 -1.19
N ASN A 56 19.48 16.63 -1.99
CA ASN A 56 19.49 15.37 -2.71
C ASN A 56 19.60 14.16 -1.77
N THR A 57 20.37 14.30 -0.69
CA THR A 57 20.54 13.23 0.33
C THR A 57 19.38 13.14 1.32
N ALA A 58 18.44 14.09 1.28
CA ALA A 58 17.32 14.06 2.21
C ALA A 58 16.31 12.97 1.83
N SER A 59 16.02 12.11 2.82
CA SER A 59 15.06 11.01 2.66
C SER A 59 13.62 11.53 2.64
N VAL A 60 12.95 11.37 1.50
CA VAL A 60 11.53 11.73 1.35
C VAL A 60 10.64 10.85 2.22
N THR A 61 11.03 9.60 2.47
CA THR A 61 10.31 8.69 3.37
C THR A 61 10.28 9.24 4.79
N ALA A 62 11.43 9.73 5.29
CA ALA A 62 11.49 10.39 6.60
C ALA A 62 10.62 11.65 6.64
N MET A 63 10.65 12.47 5.58
CA MET A 63 9.77 13.66 5.47
C MET A 63 8.29 13.30 5.56
N LYS A 64 7.86 12.24 4.87
CA LYS A 64 6.47 11.77 4.91
C LYS A 64 6.09 11.26 6.30
N ALA A 65 7.00 10.58 6.99
CA ALA A 65 6.80 10.15 8.37
C ALA A 65 6.64 11.35 9.31
N THR A 66 7.51 12.36 9.23
CA THR A 66 7.38 13.61 10.01
C THR A 66 6.05 14.31 9.78
N LEU A 67 5.53 14.29 8.53
CA LEU A 67 4.25 14.89 8.18
C LEU A 67 3.04 13.98 8.43
N SER A 68 3.24 12.76 8.95
CA SER A 68 2.20 11.73 9.10
C SER A 68 1.40 11.50 7.81
N LEU A 69 2.12 11.43 6.68
CA LEU A 69 1.56 11.19 5.35
C LEU A 69 1.76 9.72 4.93
N PRO A 70 0.73 8.86 5.06
CA PRO A 70 0.83 7.49 4.60
C PRO A 70 0.94 7.42 3.06
N PRO A 71 1.46 6.33 2.48
CA PRO A 71 1.57 6.15 1.04
C PRO A 71 0.21 6.33 0.34
N LEU A 72 0.21 6.92 -0.87
CA LEU A 72 -1.06 7.09 -1.61
C LEU A 72 -1.66 5.74 -2.00
N ALA A 73 -0.84 4.73 -2.28
CA ALA A 73 -1.30 3.39 -2.62
C ALA A 73 -2.21 2.78 -1.53
N LEU A 74 -1.81 2.92 -0.27
CA LEU A 74 -2.60 2.46 0.88
C LEU A 74 -3.97 3.15 0.92
N ARG A 75 -4.00 4.47 0.70
CA ARG A 75 -5.26 5.25 0.70
C ARG A 75 -6.18 4.86 -0.45
N ARG A 76 -5.63 4.56 -1.63
CA ARG A 76 -6.41 4.03 -2.77
C ARG A 76 -6.98 2.66 -2.45
N GLY A 77 -6.19 1.75 -1.88
CA GLY A 77 -6.63 0.42 -1.45
C GLY A 77 -7.82 0.49 -0.49
N ILE A 78 -7.74 1.35 0.54
CA ILE A 78 -8.85 1.59 1.48
C ILE A 78 -10.08 2.10 0.74
N SER A 79 -9.94 3.14 -0.09
CA SER A 79 -11.07 3.75 -0.82
C SER A 79 -11.75 2.77 -1.76
N ARG A 80 -10.95 1.92 -2.42
CA ARG A 80 -11.39 0.88 -3.34
C ARG A 80 -12.15 -0.23 -2.60
N LEU A 81 -11.63 -0.73 -1.47
CA LEU A 81 -12.34 -1.73 -0.64
C LEU A 81 -13.61 -1.15 0.01
N SER A 82 -13.57 0.10 0.47
CA SER A 82 -14.77 0.77 1.01
C SER A 82 -15.86 0.94 -0.05
N LEU A 83 -15.51 1.23 -1.31
CA LEU A 83 -16.48 1.28 -2.39
C LEU A 83 -17.06 -0.12 -2.68
N PHE A 84 -16.20 -1.15 -2.72
CA PHE A 84 -16.64 -2.53 -2.93
C PHE A 84 -17.62 -3.01 -1.85
N HIS A 85 -17.32 -2.72 -0.58
CA HIS A 85 -18.21 -2.99 0.56
C HIS A 85 -19.59 -2.33 0.40
N LYS A 86 -19.61 -1.04 0.04
CA LYS A 86 -20.85 -0.31 -0.21
C LYS A 86 -21.68 -0.91 -1.34
N ILE A 87 -21.02 -1.32 -2.41
CA ILE A 87 -21.70 -2.01 -3.53
C ILE A 87 -22.28 -3.34 -3.03
N TYR A 88 -21.51 -4.12 -2.28
CA TYR A 88 -21.91 -5.45 -1.82
C TYR A 88 -23.13 -5.42 -0.88
N PHE A 89 -23.13 -4.55 0.13
CA PHE A 89 -24.20 -4.52 1.14
C PHE A 89 -25.35 -3.55 0.84
N HIS A 90 -25.08 -2.42 0.19
CA HIS A 90 -26.05 -1.33 0.08
C HIS A 90 -26.58 -1.11 -1.35
N ASN A 91 -26.01 -1.76 -2.38
CA ASN A 91 -26.48 -1.61 -3.76
C ASN A 91 -26.63 -2.96 -4.47
N SER A 92 -27.82 -3.57 -4.32
CA SER A 92 -28.15 -4.87 -4.92
C SER A 92 -28.02 -4.88 -6.45
N ILE A 93 -28.45 -3.80 -7.12
CA ILE A 93 -28.41 -3.70 -8.59
C ILE A 93 -26.97 -3.76 -9.11
N LEU A 94 -26.07 -2.98 -8.51
CA LEU A 94 -24.65 -2.99 -8.90
C LEU A 94 -23.95 -4.27 -8.47
N ARG A 95 -24.26 -4.80 -7.28
CA ARG A 95 -23.73 -6.08 -6.80
C ARG A 95 -24.04 -7.18 -7.81
N ASP A 96 -25.29 -7.35 -8.19
CA ASP A 96 -25.71 -8.46 -9.05
C ASP A 96 -25.15 -8.35 -10.48
N LYS A 97 -24.80 -7.13 -10.93
CA LYS A 97 -24.18 -6.88 -12.25
C LYS A 97 -22.65 -7.02 -12.23
N LEU A 98 -21.98 -6.52 -11.19
CA LEU A 98 -20.52 -6.42 -11.13
C LEU A 98 -19.86 -7.59 -10.41
N ILE A 99 -20.55 -8.19 -9.44
CA ILE A 99 -19.98 -9.20 -8.53
C ILE A 99 -20.58 -10.56 -8.87
N SER A 100 -19.74 -11.44 -9.43
CA SER A 100 -20.11 -12.82 -9.70
C SER A 100 -20.20 -13.64 -8.41
N ARG A 101 -21.09 -14.62 -8.37
CA ARG A 101 -21.15 -15.62 -7.30
C ARG A 101 -19.89 -16.50 -7.32
N PRO A 102 -19.36 -16.91 -6.16
CA PRO A 102 -18.24 -17.84 -6.12
C PRO A 102 -18.67 -19.21 -6.62
N PHE A 103 -17.80 -19.88 -7.39
CA PHE A 103 -18.02 -21.25 -7.82
C PHE A 103 -17.88 -22.26 -6.66
N TYR A 104 -16.99 -21.97 -5.72
CA TYR A 104 -16.70 -22.80 -4.57
C TYR A 104 -16.37 -21.95 -3.34
N VAL A 105 -16.85 -22.38 -2.17
CA VAL A 105 -16.58 -21.76 -0.86
C VAL A 105 -16.13 -22.86 0.11
N SER A 106 -14.91 -22.75 0.61
CA SER A 106 -14.34 -23.62 1.64
C SER A 106 -14.76 -23.15 3.03
N SER A 107 -15.46 -24.00 3.78
CA SER A 107 -15.85 -23.68 5.17
C SER A 107 -14.67 -23.46 6.12
N ARG A 108 -13.48 -23.99 5.80
CA ARG A 108 -12.28 -23.89 6.64
C ARG A 108 -11.47 -22.62 6.40
N ASN A 109 -11.48 -22.11 5.17
CA ASN A 109 -10.55 -21.05 4.74
C ASN A 109 -11.25 -19.78 4.28
N ASP A 110 -12.50 -19.89 3.82
CA ASP A 110 -13.24 -18.78 3.25
C ASP A 110 -14.29 -18.25 4.23
N HIS A 111 -14.60 -16.97 4.12
CA HIS A 111 -15.71 -16.36 4.86
C HIS A 111 -17.04 -16.44 4.09
N ASN A 112 -18.15 -16.30 4.81
CA ASN A 112 -19.51 -16.43 4.27
C ASN A 112 -19.83 -15.44 3.13
N HIS A 113 -19.13 -14.31 3.10
CA HIS A 113 -19.31 -13.27 2.07
C HIS A 113 -18.29 -13.34 0.92
N LYS A 114 -17.72 -14.52 0.65
CA LYS A 114 -16.79 -14.74 -0.46
C LYS A 114 -17.46 -14.42 -1.80
N VAL A 115 -16.72 -13.77 -2.69
CA VAL A 115 -17.17 -13.42 -4.04
C VAL A 115 -16.42 -14.21 -5.11
N GLY A 116 -17.04 -14.38 -6.27
CA GLY A 116 -16.38 -14.93 -7.46
C GLY A 116 -15.35 -13.94 -8.00
N ILE A 117 -14.23 -14.46 -8.49
CA ILE A 117 -13.19 -13.68 -9.17
C ILE A 117 -13.37 -13.93 -10.68
N PRO A 118 -13.63 -12.89 -11.49
CA PRO A 118 -13.74 -13.06 -12.93
C PRO A 118 -12.38 -13.45 -13.52
N ILE A 119 -12.42 -14.30 -14.56
CA ILE A 119 -11.21 -14.75 -15.25
C ILE A 119 -10.62 -13.56 -16.00
N SER A 120 -9.33 -13.32 -15.81
CA SER A 120 -8.61 -12.23 -16.44
C SER A 120 -7.55 -12.75 -17.41
N ASN A 121 -7.76 -12.49 -18.71
CA ASN A 121 -6.81 -12.89 -19.76
C ASN A 121 -5.68 -11.86 -19.97
N THR A 122 -5.85 -10.64 -19.45
CA THR A 122 -4.88 -9.55 -19.57
C THR A 122 -4.50 -9.01 -18.19
N THR A 123 -3.27 -8.52 -18.07
CA THR A 123 -2.77 -7.86 -16.85
C THR A 123 -3.53 -6.56 -16.54
N THR A 124 -4.01 -5.87 -17.57
CA THR A 124 -4.84 -4.66 -17.45
C THR A 124 -6.19 -4.98 -16.82
N PHE A 125 -6.89 -6.00 -17.31
CA PHE A 125 -8.15 -6.41 -16.71
C PHE A 125 -7.92 -7.00 -15.32
N HIS A 126 -6.88 -7.81 -15.12
CA HIS A 126 -6.51 -8.36 -13.81
C HIS A 126 -6.33 -7.30 -12.72
N SER A 127 -5.77 -6.13 -13.08
CA SER A 127 -5.55 -5.00 -12.18
C SER A 127 -6.71 -4.01 -12.14
N SER A 128 -7.77 -4.23 -12.92
CA SER A 128 -8.99 -3.42 -12.87
C SER A 128 -9.75 -3.62 -11.56
N PHE A 129 -10.70 -2.72 -11.30
CA PHE A 129 -11.45 -2.65 -10.04
C PHE A 129 -11.95 -4.02 -9.56
N VAL A 130 -12.83 -4.69 -10.33
CA VAL A 130 -13.54 -5.91 -9.91
C VAL A 130 -12.60 -7.09 -9.57
N PRO A 131 -11.76 -7.62 -10.49
CA PRO A 131 -10.93 -8.78 -10.19
C PRO A 131 -9.93 -8.52 -9.05
N ARG A 132 -9.37 -7.31 -8.99
CA ARG A 132 -8.42 -6.94 -7.93
C ARG A 132 -9.12 -6.80 -6.59
N THR A 133 -10.25 -6.10 -6.52
CA THR A 133 -11.02 -5.97 -5.28
C THR A 133 -11.55 -7.30 -4.80
N SER A 134 -12.08 -8.15 -5.69
CA SER A 134 -12.64 -9.44 -5.32
C SER A 134 -11.59 -10.34 -4.67
N ARG A 135 -10.34 -10.31 -5.16
CA ARG A 135 -9.24 -11.06 -4.53
C ARG A 135 -8.93 -10.54 -3.15
N GLU A 136 -8.72 -9.22 -3.01
CA GLU A 136 -8.41 -8.62 -1.72
C GLU A 136 -9.53 -8.80 -0.70
N TRP A 137 -10.79 -8.68 -1.15
CA TRP A 137 -11.97 -8.94 -0.35
C TRP A 137 -11.98 -10.38 0.19
N ASN A 138 -11.73 -11.36 -0.68
CA ASN A 138 -11.68 -12.78 -0.29
C ASN A 138 -10.52 -13.13 0.67
N HIS A 139 -9.50 -12.28 0.76
CA HIS A 139 -8.41 -12.42 1.74
C HIS A 139 -8.71 -11.75 3.08
N LEU A 140 -9.82 -11.01 3.21
CA LEU A 140 -10.21 -10.42 4.48
C LEU A 140 -10.66 -11.51 5.47
N SER A 141 -10.48 -11.25 6.76
CA SER A 141 -11.02 -12.13 7.78
C SER A 141 -12.55 -12.08 7.76
N GLY A 142 -13.19 -13.20 8.07
CA GLY A 142 -14.66 -13.26 8.13
C GLY A 142 -15.27 -12.28 9.12
N THR A 143 -14.56 -11.96 10.21
CA THR A 143 -14.98 -10.94 11.19
C THR A 143 -15.16 -9.57 10.56
N ILE A 144 -14.31 -9.19 9.61
CA ILE A 144 -14.31 -7.87 8.98
C ILE A 144 -15.24 -7.87 7.77
N ALA A 145 -15.26 -8.94 6.98
CA ALA A 145 -16.15 -9.08 5.84
C ALA A 145 -17.64 -9.12 6.21
N THR A 146 -17.97 -9.50 7.45
CA THR A 146 -19.36 -9.57 7.97
C THR A 146 -19.89 -8.22 8.45
N ILE A 147 -19.02 -7.22 8.64
CA ILE A 147 -19.44 -5.89 9.08
C ILE A 147 -20.32 -5.27 8.00
N THR A 148 -21.57 -4.96 8.32
CA THR A 148 -22.52 -4.32 7.40
C THR A 148 -22.44 -2.80 7.42
N ASP A 149 -22.04 -2.21 8.56
CA ASP A 149 -21.88 -0.77 8.70
C ASP A 149 -20.64 -0.27 7.94
N SER A 150 -20.84 0.73 7.09
CA SER A 150 -19.79 1.27 6.21
C SER A 150 -18.65 1.95 6.99
N ASP A 151 -18.96 2.64 8.09
CA ASP A 151 -17.96 3.41 8.83
C ASP A 151 -17.13 2.50 9.73
N LEU A 152 -17.76 1.53 10.40
CA LEU A 152 -17.07 0.48 11.14
C LEU A 152 -16.19 -0.39 10.24
N PHE A 153 -16.66 -0.72 9.04
CA PHE A 153 -15.84 -1.45 8.07
C PHE A 153 -14.61 -0.64 7.67
N LYS A 154 -14.78 0.66 7.36
CA LYS A 154 -13.69 1.54 6.98
C LYS A 154 -12.64 1.69 8.09
N THR A 155 -13.07 1.82 9.35
CA THR A 155 -12.13 1.90 10.49
C THR A 155 -11.38 0.58 10.69
N ALA A 156 -12.07 -0.56 10.60
CA ALA A 156 -11.43 -1.88 10.68
C ALA A 156 -10.36 -2.08 9.59
N ILE A 157 -10.68 -1.71 8.34
CA ILE A 157 -9.73 -1.76 7.23
C ILE A 157 -8.53 -0.85 7.49
N ILE A 158 -8.74 0.40 7.92
CA ILE A 158 -7.65 1.32 8.27
C ILE A 158 -6.72 0.69 9.31
N LEU A 159 -7.27 0.07 10.36
CA LEU A 159 -6.48 -0.59 11.40
C LEU A 159 -5.64 -1.74 10.86
N ILE A 160 -6.18 -2.58 9.97
CA ILE A 160 -5.40 -3.64 9.31
C ILE A 160 -4.22 -3.05 8.54
N PHE A 161 -4.48 -2.05 7.71
CA PHE A 161 -3.44 -1.45 6.87
C PHE A 161 -2.36 -0.75 7.71
N LEU A 162 -2.72 -0.12 8.82
CA LEU A 162 -1.76 0.45 9.78
C LEU A 162 -0.96 -0.64 10.52
N PHE A 163 -1.59 -1.75 10.89
CA PHE A 163 -0.93 -2.87 11.54
C PHE A 163 0.10 -3.55 10.61
N VAL A 164 -0.26 -3.78 9.34
CA VAL A 164 0.66 -4.36 8.35
C VAL A 164 1.90 -3.49 8.15
N GLU A 165 1.73 -2.17 8.04
CA GLU A 165 2.85 -1.23 7.97
C GLU A 165 3.71 -1.27 9.25
N CYS A 166 3.09 -1.33 10.44
CA CYS A 166 3.82 -1.42 11.71
C CYS A 166 4.67 -2.70 11.80
N VAL A 167 4.06 -3.85 11.49
CA VAL A 167 4.76 -5.15 11.49
C VAL A 167 5.87 -5.18 10.44
N PHE A 168 5.61 -4.67 9.23
CA PHE A 168 6.63 -4.57 8.18
C PHE A 168 7.81 -3.70 8.64
N ASN A 169 7.53 -2.52 9.20
CA ASN A 169 8.58 -1.62 9.69
C ASN A 169 9.36 -2.22 10.89
N LEU A 170 8.70 -2.97 11.78
CA LEU A 170 9.36 -3.69 12.88
C LEU A 170 10.23 -4.85 12.38
N PHE A 171 9.72 -5.67 11.46
CA PHE A 171 10.48 -6.79 10.88
C PHE A 171 11.66 -6.31 10.05
N PHE A 172 11.49 -5.29 9.20
CA PHE A 172 12.61 -4.71 8.45
C PHE A 172 13.59 -3.96 9.36
N GLY A 173 13.12 -3.30 10.41
CA GLY A 173 13.98 -2.67 11.42
C GLY A 173 14.86 -3.69 12.14
N LEU A 174 14.30 -4.85 12.51
CA LEU A 174 15.04 -5.95 13.13
C LEU A 174 15.96 -6.66 12.14
N PHE A 175 15.55 -6.81 10.87
CA PHE A 175 16.38 -7.44 9.83
C PHE A 175 17.57 -6.57 9.43
N PHE A 176 17.42 -5.24 9.42
CA PHE A 176 18.56 -4.32 9.25
C PHE A 176 19.50 -4.36 10.47
N PHE A 177 18.96 -4.51 11.69
CA PHE A 177 19.78 -4.67 12.88
C PHE A 177 20.58 -5.99 12.86
N SER A 178 19.98 -7.10 12.41
CA SER A 178 20.68 -8.39 12.35
C SER A 178 21.74 -8.45 11.25
N VAL A 179 21.52 -7.81 10.10
CA VAL A 179 22.51 -7.77 9.00
C VAL A 179 23.67 -6.82 9.33
N PHE A 180 23.43 -5.73 10.08
CA PHE A 180 24.50 -4.81 10.47
C PHE A 180 25.34 -5.35 11.65
N PHE A 181 24.76 -6.13 12.56
CA PHE A 181 25.49 -6.72 13.69
C PHE A 181 26.37 -7.92 13.28
N PHE A 182 26.06 -8.60 12.17
CA PHE A 182 26.88 -9.70 11.63
C PHE A 182 27.92 -9.27 10.59
N ALA A 183 27.98 -7.99 10.21
CA ALA A 183 28.91 -7.46 9.20
C ALA A 183 30.03 -6.56 9.77
N LEU A 184 30.31 -6.64 11.07
CA LEU A 184 31.57 -6.16 11.66
C LEU A 184 32.53 -7.34 11.82
N PRO A 185 33.44 -7.60 10.85
CA PRO A 185 34.56 -8.47 11.13
C PRO A 185 35.48 -7.73 12.10
N LEU A 186 35.68 -8.33 13.27
CA LEU A 186 36.75 -8.02 14.21
C LEU A 186 38.04 -7.82 13.42
N CYS A 187 38.45 -6.56 13.25
CA CYS A 187 39.78 -6.23 12.80
C CYS A 187 40.73 -6.49 13.98
N ASN A 188 41.29 -7.71 14.06
CA ASN A 188 42.58 -7.90 14.69
C ASN A 188 43.33 -9.12 14.15
N ALA A 189 44.59 -8.85 13.79
CA ALA A 189 45.73 -9.75 13.68
C ALA A 189 45.81 -10.80 12.53
N SER A 190 46.73 -10.48 11.60
CA SER A 190 47.73 -11.34 10.94
C SER A 190 47.32 -12.41 9.90
N GLY A 191 47.87 -12.24 8.69
CA GLY A 191 48.49 -13.34 7.96
C GLY A 191 47.76 -13.89 6.72
N HIS A 192 48.36 -13.65 5.56
CA HIS A 192 48.30 -14.44 4.30
C HIS A 192 46.99 -14.52 3.48
N GLU A 193 46.97 -13.69 2.43
CA GLU A 193 46.86 -14.03 1.01
C GLU A 193 45.88 -15.13 0.48
N LYS A 194 45.09 -14.70 -0.52
CA LYS A 194 44.46 -15.44 -1.64
C LYS A 194 43.14 -16.16 -1.36
N LYS A 195 42.02 -15.52 -1.76
CA LYS A 195 41.19 -15.88 -2.95
C LYS A 195 39.89 -15.04 -3.01
N LYS A 196 39.97 -13.82 -3.55
CA LYS A 196 38.79 -13.06 -4.03
C LYS A 196 38.29 -13.71 -5.33
N ARG A 197 37.03 -14.14 -5.38
CA ARG A 197 36.06 -13.91 -6.47
C ARG A 197 34.81 -14.79 -6.34
N ASN A 198 33.67 -14.16 -6.63
CA ASN A 198 32.39 -14.73 -7.08
C ASN A 198 31.46 -15.40 -6.06
N TRP A 199 30.57 -14.62 -5.43
CA TRP A 199 29.19 -15.06 -5.10
C TRP A 199 28.12 -13.95 -5.25
N LEU A 200 28.41 -12.81 -5.90
CA LEU A 200 27.40 -11.78 -6.24
C LEU A 200 26.60 -12.13 -7.50
N ARG A 201 25.96 -13.30 -7.54
CA ARG A 201 25.09 -13.64 -8.68
C ARG A 201 23.95 -14.60 -8.33
N VAL A 202 23.08 -14.24 -7.38
CA VAL A 202 21.78 -14.96 -7.20
C VAL A 202 20.58 -14.04 -6.93
N TRP A 203 20.73 -12.74 -6.65
CA TRP A 203 19.58 -11.84 -6.42
C TRP A 203 19.25 -10.98 -7.64
N SER A 204 19.07 -11.63 -8.79
CA SER A 204 18.51 -11.01 -9.99
C SER A 204 17.49 -11.95 -10.62
N PHE A 205 16.34 -12.10 -9.94
CA PHE A 205 15.06 -12.47 -10.55
C PHE A 205 13.91 -12.06 -9.60
N CYS A 206 13.59 -10.77 -9.64
CA CYS A 206 12.22 -10.26 -9.65
C CYS A 206 12.13 -9.33 -10.86
#